data_AF-A0A349PBX4-F1
#
_entry.id   AF-A0A349PBX4-F1
#
_cell.length_a   1.000
_cell.length_b   1.000
_cell.length_c   1.000
_cell.angle_alpha   90.00
_cell.angle_beta   90.00
_cell.angle_gamma   90.00
#
_symmetry.space_group_name_H-M   'P 1'
#
loop_
_entity.id
_entity.type
_entity.pdbx_description
1 polymer ?
#
loop_
_entity_poly.entity_id
_entity_poly.type
_entity_poly.pdbx_seq_one_letter_code
_entity_poly.pdbx_strand_id
1 'polypeptide(L)'
;MPGIKILLASAALAVFAATPSSALAWRGYFHIPMAPRDGRICQQIDPVIIGKTQGYADRLGSNLCIVSVIPTETPGQVYRSYVFFDNGLLMVFSSYGEGEGPGMSSAREFFFFPRRGAPELKMDSHARTISVRMGDGGYAEIDPASAQIRELERGFVRVSPNMVPAERGGVEIPRYAGLMLDAGFRMGESPSGLPDGTSTFRSAWGETCTVKNRDVFSYSVGGGHAFKFTDAQLSAWLRTACPALHAGF
;
A
#
# COMPACT_ATOMS: atom_id res chain seq x y z
N MET A 1 26.11 51.19 36.00
CA MET A 1 25.17 51.23 34.86
C MET A 1 25.01 49.80 34.34
N PRO A 2 23.90 49.12 34.64
CA PRO A 2 23.65 47.76 34.18
C PRO A 2 22.84 47.76 32.88
N GLY A 3 23.04 46.77 32.02
CA GLY A 3 22.21 46.62 30.82
C GLY A 3 22.79 45.68 29.77
N ILE A 4 22.97 44.40 30.11
CA ILE A 4 23.20 43.33 29.12
C ILE A 4 21.84 43.03 28.46
N LYS A 5 21.71 43.30 27.15
CA LYS A 5 20.59 42.86 26.32
C LYS A 5 21.00 41.62 25.54
N ILE A 6 20.50 40.46 25.95
CA ILE A 6 20.57 39.21 25.19
C ILE A 6 19.48 39.29 24.12
N LEU A 7 19.88 39.33 22.85
CA LEU A 7 19.00 39.19 21.69
C LEU A 7 18.81 37.70 21.40
N LEU A 8 17.69 37.14 21.86
CA LEU A 8 17.11 35.92 21.33
C LEU A 8 16.27 36.31 20.10
N ALA A 9 16.69 35.87 18.92
CA ALA A 9 15.87 35.93 17.71
C ALA A 9 15.86 34.55 17.05
N SER A 10 14.79 33.81 17.40
CA SER A 10 14.00 32.93 16.56
C SER A 10 14.71 32.23 15.40
N ALA A 11 15.15 30.99 15.66
CA ALA A 11 15.33 30.00 14.61
C ALA A 11 13.94 29.62 14.07
N ALA A 12 13.58 30.17 12.91
CA ALA A 12 12.43 29.71 12.16
C ALA A 12 12.71 28.29 11.67
N LEU A 13 12.00 27.30 12.25
CA LEU A 13 11.88 25.98 11.65
C LEU A 13 11.17 26.16 10.30
N ALA A 14 11.94 26.13 9.22
CA ALA A 14 11.43 25.82 7.90
C ALA A 14 11.02 24.34 7.92
N VAL A 15 9.77 24.07 8.29
CA VAL A 15 9.12 22.80 7.99
C VAL A 15 9.02 22.73 6.48
N PHE A 16 9.92 21.97 5.86
CA PHE A 16 9.78 21.58 4.46
C PHE A 16 8.46 20.82 4.34
N ALA A 17 7.44 21.51 3.82
CA ALA A 17 6.26 20.85 3.29
C ALA A 17 6.73 19.98 2.12
N ALA A 18 6.85 18.68 2.36
CA ALA A 18 6.86 17.70 1.29
C ALA A 18 5.66 18.04 0.38
N THR A 19 5.93 18.29 -0.90
CA THR A 19 4.91 18.81 -1.81
C THR A 19 3.71 17.86 -1.86
N PRO A 20 2.47 18.36 -1.69
CA PRO A 20 1.26 17.55 -1.53
C PRO A 20 0.79 16.84 -2.82
N SER A 21 1.57 16.83 -3.89
CA SER A 21 1.16 16.30 -5.21
C SER A 21 0.92 14.78 -5.18
N SER A 22 1.69 14.02 -4.42
CA SER A 22 1.47 12.57 -4.28
C SER A 22 0.29 12.23 -3.36
N ALA A 23 0.03 13.05 -2.33
CA ALA A 23 -1.09 12.84 -1.41
C ALA A 23 -2.46 13.09 -2.09
N LEU A 24 -2.51 13.95 -3.11
CA LEU A 24 -3.73 14.24 -3.88
C LEU A 24 -4.06 13.16 -4.91
N ALA A 25 -3.05 12.49 -5.49
CA ALA A 25 -3.28 11.44 -6.49
C ALA A 25 -4.19 10.30 -5.97
N TRP A 26 -4.11 9.98 -4.68
CA TRP A 26 -4.89 8.89 -4.07
C TRP A 26 -6.36 9.21 -3.82
N ARG A 27 -6.70 10.50 -3.63
CA ARG A 27 -8.06 10.88 -3.18
C ARG A 27 -9.13 10.62 -4.23
N GLY A 28 -8.78 10.54 -5.52
CA GLY A 28 -9.70 10.20 -6.60
C GLY A 28 -10.10 8.72 -6.68
N TYR A 29 -9.39 7.83 -5.98
CA TYR A 29 -9.57 6.38 -6.14
C TYR A 29 -10.58 5.75 -5.17
N PHE A 30 -11.01 6.45 -4.11
CA PHE A 30 -11.73 5.81 -3.00
C PHE A 30 -12.96 6.60 -2.53
N HIS A 31 -14.13 6.22 -3.06
CA HIS A 31 -15.44 6.61 -2.52
C HIS A 31 -16.33 5.38 -2.34
N ILE A 32 -16.05 4.55 -1.34
CA ILE A 32 -16.91 3.40 -1.03
C ILE A 32 -17.05 3.21 0.50
N PRO A 33 -18.29 3.18 1.03
CA PRO A 33 -18.55 2.87 2.43
C PRO A 33 -18.20 1.40 2.72
N MET A 34 -17.40 1.16 3.75
CA MET A 34 -17.05 -0.19 4.21
C MET A 34 -17.79 -0.53 5.50
N ALA A 35 -18.13 -1.81 5.69
CA ALA A 35 -18.69 -2.29 6.94
C ALA A 35 -17.65 -2.15 8.08
N PRO A 36 -18.06 -1.73 9.29
CA PRO A 36 -17.15 -1.59 10.43
C PRO A 36 -16.54 -2.95 10.81
N ARG A 37 -15.22 -3.00 10.96
CA ARG A 37 -14.47 -4.18 11.43
C ARG A 37 -14.03 -4.01 12.88
N ASP A 38 -13.81 -5.13 13.57
CA ASP A 38 -13.47 -5.19 14.99
C ASP A 38 -12.35 -4.23 15.41
N GLY A 39 -12.74 -3.24 16.23
CA GLY A 39 -12.07 -2.74 17.42
C GLY A 39 -10.67 -2.10 17.35
N ARG A 40 -9.85 -2.36 16.33
CA ARG A 40 -8.52 -1.77 16.23
C ARG A 40 -8.61 -0.38 15.63
N ILE A 41 -8.37 0.61 16.47
CA ILE A 41 -8.34 2.03 16.12
C ILE A 41 -7.17 2.25 15.15
N CYS A 42 -7.46 2.89 14.02
CA CYS A 42 -6.43 3.45 13.15
C CYS A 42 -5.40 4.22 13.96
N GLN A 43 -4.14 3.82 13.93
CA GLN A 43 -3.09 4.63 14.50
C GLN A 43 -2.94 5.89 13.65
N GLN A 44 -3.06 7.06 14.28
CA GLN A 44 -2.65 8.30 13.64
C GLN A 44 -1.19 8.54 14.01
N ILE A 45 -0.32 8.58 13.01
CA ILE A 45 1.10 8.85 13.17
C ILE A 45 1.45 9.98 12.21
N ASP A 46 1.87 11.11 12.77
CA ASP A 46 2.44 12.21 11.99
C ASP A 46 3.67 11.72 11.21
N PRO A 47 4.04 12.34 10.08
CA PRO A 47 5.19 11.91 9.29
C PRO A 47 6.47 11.76 10.14
N VAL A 48 7.01 10.54 10.17
CA VAL A 48 8.29 10.21 10.82
C VAL A 48 9.30 9.83 9.75
N ILE A 49 10.55 10.29 9.90
CA ILE A 49 11.64 9.99 8.97
C ILE A 49 12.71 9.15 9.68
N ILE A 50 13.09 8.03 9.08
CA ILE A 50 14.26 7.22 9.47
C ILE A 50 15.08 6.93 8.22
N GLY A 51 16.34 7.36 8.21
CA GLY A 51 17.19 7.25 7.02
C GLY A 51 16.63 8.09 5.86
N LYS A 52 16.38 7.44 4.72
CA LYS A 52 15.78 8.04 3.53
C LYS A 52 14.32 7.67 3.35
N THR A 53 13.67 7.23 4.42
CA THR A 53 12.30 6.71 4.40
C THR A 53 11.42 7.54 5.32
N GLN A 54 10.30 8.01 4.78
CA GLN A 54 9.22 8.62 5.52
C GLN A 54 8.06 7.63 5.65
N GLY A 55 7.53 7.49 6.86
CA GLY A 55 6.32 6.74 7.13
C GLY A 55 5.28 7.60 7.83
N TYR A 56 4.00 7.37 7.54
CA TYR A 56 2.89 7.92 8.32
C TYR A 56 1.70 6.96 8.31
N ALA A 57 0.78 7.15 9.24
CA ALA A 57 -0.46 6.39 9.32
C ALA A 57 -1.62 7.35 9.58
N ASP A 58 -2.72 7.18 8.86
CA ASP A 58 -3.89 8.06 8.96
C ASP A 58 -5.18 7.35 8.52
N ARG A 59 -6.32 8.03 8.69
CA ARG A 59 -7.61 7.65 8.12
C ARG A 59 -7.88 8.43 6.84
N LEU A 60 -8.17 7.71 5.76
CA LEU A 60 -8.69 8.27 4.53
C LEU A 60 -10.23 8.22 4.52
N GLY A 61 -10.88 9.37 4.31
CA GLY A 61 -12.33 9.45 4.15
C GLY A 61 -13.13 8.85 5.32
N SER A 62 -14.16 8.07 4.99
CA SER A 62 -15.15 7.52 5.94
C SER A 62 -14.69 6.27 6.71
N ASN A 63 -13.43 6.24 7.18
CA ASN A 63 -12.79 5.17 7.99
C ASN A 63 -11.91 4.13 7.26
N LEU A 64 -11.32 4.45 6.10
CA LEU A 64 -10.29 3.59 5.51
C LEU A 64 -8.94 3.85 6.19
N CYS A 65 -8.40 2.89 6.92
CA CYS A 65 -7.08 3.03 7.53
C CYS A 65 -5.96 2.81 6.53
N ILE A 66 -4.98 3.71 6.54
CA ILE A 66 -3.80 3.63 5.69
C ILE A 66 -2.51 3.73 6.50
N VAL A 67 -1.51 2.97 6.06
CA VAL A 67 -0.09 3.22 6.37
C VAL A 67 0.60 3.50 5.04
N SER A 68 1.35 4.60 4.96
CA SER A 68 2.08 4.99 3.76
C SER A 68 3.57 5.04 4.06
N VAL A 69 4.36 4.50 3.14
CA VAL A 69 5.82 4.46 3.20
C VAL A 69 6.36 4.99 1.88
N ILE A 70 7.14 6.06 1.95
CA ILE A 70 7.65 6.81 0.79
C ILE A 70 9.12 7.20 1.00
N PRO A 71 9.97 7.15 -0.05
CA PRO A 71 11.31 7.73 0.05
C PRO A 71 11.27 9.25 0.22
N THR A 72 12.18 9.80 1.01
CA THR A 72 12.33 11.25 1.18
C THR A 72 13.09 11.91 0.04
N GLU A 73 13.91 11.15 -0.67
CA GLU A 73 14.70 11.61 -1.81
C GLU A 73 14.12 11.00 -3.11
N THR A 74 13.62 11.85 -4.00
CA THR A 74 12.97 11.43 -5.26
C THR A 74 13.57 12.17 -6.48
N PRO A 75 14.84 11.91 -6.84
CA PRO A 75 15.48 12.60 -7.96
C PRO A 75 14.68 12.40 -9.26
N GLY A 76 14.34 13.51 -9.92
CA GLY A 76 13.50 13.50 -11.12
C GLY A 76 12.10 12.92 -10.92
N GLN A 77 11.59 12.92 -9.68
CA GLN A 77 10.32 12.29 -9.30
C GLN A 77 10.24 10.79 -9.65
N VAL A 78 11.38 10.10 -9.75
CA VAL A 78 11.43 8.65 -9.95
C VAL A 78 11.47 7.98 -8.59
N TYR A 79 10.39 7.28 -8.22
CA TYR A 79 10.30 6.63 -6.92
C TYR A 79 9.25 5.52 -6.87
N ARG A 80 9.41 4.61 -5.92
CA ARG A 80 8.42 3.61 -5.54
C ARG A 80 7.95 3.88 -4.12
N SER A 81 6.65 3.86 -3.90
CA SER A 81 6.04 4.00 -2.57
C SER A 81 5.02 2.91 -2.32
N TYR A 82 4.73 2.66 -1.05
CA TYR A 82 3.85 1.59 -0.60
C TYR A 82 2.72 2.16 0.23
N VAL A 83 1.50 1.71 -0.03
CA VAL A 83 0.34 2.04 0.80
C VAL A 83 -0.34 0.74 1.22
N PHE A 84 -0.48 0.57 2.53
CA PHE A 84 -1.13 -0.58 3.15
C PHE A 84 -2.48 -0.14 3.68
N PHE A 85 -3.52 -0.92 3.41
CA PHE A 85 -4.89 -0.63 3.78
C PHE A 85 -5.48 -1.70 4.70
N ASP A 86 -6.45 -1.33 5.53
CA ASP A 86 -7.18 -2.26 6.43
C ASP A 86 -8.04 -3.30 5.70
N ASN A 87 -8.37 -3.04 4.43
CA ASN A 87 -9.09 -3.95 3.56
C ASN A 87 -8.17 -5.03 2.95
N GLY A 88 -6.92 -5.14 3.42
CA GLY A 88 -5.95 -6.14 3.00
C GLY A 88 -5.15 -5.74 1.75
N LEU A 89 -5.42 -4.57 1.16
CA LEU A 89 -4.68 -4.07 0.00
C LEU A 89 -3.28 -3.59 0.42
N LEU A 90 -2.27 -4.08 -0.28
CA LEU A 90 -0.98 -3.45 -0.48
C LEU A 90 -0.96 -2.89 -1.90
N MET A 91 -0.83 -1.58 -2.00
CA MET A 91 -0.63 -0.90 -3.25
C MET A 91 0.83 -0.49 -3.38
N VAL A 92 1.43 -0.88 -4.49
CA VAL A 92 2.76 -0.43 -4.93
C VAL A 92 2.54 0.66 -5.98
N PHE A 93 2.89 1.88 -5.63
CA PHE A 93 2.92 3.00 -6.57
C PHE A 93 4.32 3.13 -7.13
N SER A 94 4.43 3.42 -8.42
CA SER A 94 5.71 3.81 -9.01
C SER A 94 5.52 5.03 -9.89
N SER A 95 6.35 6.03 -9.65
CA SER A 95 6.54 7.20 -10.52
C SER A 95 7.82 7.01 -11.33
N TYR A 96 7.77 7.30 -12.62
CA TYR A 96 8.86 7.11 -13.59
C TYR A 96 9.45 8.42 -14.11
N GLY A 97 9.04 9.56 -13.57
CA GLY A 97 9.57 10.86 -13.98
C GLY A 97 8.67 12.03 -13.62
N GLU A 98 9.08 13.21 -14.05
CA GLU A 98 8.29 14.43 -13.93
C GLU A 98 7.18 14.48 -15.00
N GLY A 99 5.92 14.65 -14.59
CA GLY A 99 4.80 14.87 -15.50
C GLY A 99 3.48 14.27 -15.01
N GLU A 100 2.37 14.70 -15.62
CA GLU A 100 1.00 14.29 -15.24
C GLU A 100 0.36 13.28 -16.22
N GLY A 101 1.18 12.67 -17.10
CA GLY A 101 0.68 11.72 -18.09
C GLY A 101 0.42 10.32 -17.54
N PRO A 102 -0.49 9.53 -18.14
CA PRO A 102 -0.76 8.15 -17.73
C PRO A 102 0.44 7.21 -17.90
N GLY A 103 1.44 7.61 -18.69
CA GLY A 103 2.72 6.89 -18.83
C GLY A 103 3.76 7.22 -17.75
N MET A 104 3.48 8.16 -16.84
CA MET A 104 4.46 8.65 -15.87
C MET A 104 4.34 7.97 -14.50
N SER A 105 3.20 7.30 -14.25
CA SER A 105 2.98 6.57 -13.01
C SER A 105 2.32 5.22 -13.27
N SER A 106 2.33 4.36 -12.25
CA SER A 106 1.69 3.05 -12.29
C SER A 106 1.29 2.59 -10.90
N ALA A 107 0.38 1.62 -10.88
CA ALA A 107 -0.02 0.90 -9.70
C ALA A 107 0.12 -0.61 -9.92
N ARG A 108 0.53 -1.31 -8.86
CA ARG A 108 0.38 -2.76 -8.70
C ARG A 108 -0.29 -3.03 -7.36
N GLU A 109 -1.23 -3.97 -7.35
CA GLU A 109 -2.12 -4.17 -6.20
C GLU A 109 -2.12 -5.65 -5.78
N PHE A 110 -1.89 -5.87 -4.49
CA PHE A 110 -1.98 -7.18 -3.85
C PHE A 110 -3.00 -7.12 -2.74
N PHE A 111 -3.91 -8.08 -2.65
CA PHE A 111 -4.82 -8.21 -1.50
C PHE A 111 -4.47 -9.47 -0.71
N PHE A 112 -4.32 -9.33 0.61
CA PHE A 112 -4.00 -10.42 1.52
C PHE A 112 -5.19 -10.82 2.39
N PHE A 113 -5.39 -12.12 2.58
CA PHE A 113 -6.51 -12.69 3.33
C PHE A 113 -6.06 -13.76 4.34
N PRO A 114 -6.80 -13.96 5.45
CA PRO A 114 -7.97 -13.20 5.88
C PRO A 114 -7.58 -11.82 6.39
N ARG A 115 -8.49 -10.86 6.36
CA ARG A 115 -8.27 -9.49 6.82
C ARG A 115 -8.58 -9.40 8.30
N ARG A 116 -7.54 -9.22 9.11
CA ARG A 116 -7.55 -9.30 10.59
C ARG A 116 -7.58 -7.95 11.30
N GLY A 117 -7.40 -6.83 10.59
CA GLY A 117 -7.54 -5.51 11.18
C GLY A 117 -6.80 -4.41 10.43
N ALA A 118 -6.72 -3.24 11.07
CA ALA A 118 -6.00 -2.09 10.51
C ALA A 118 -4.49 -2.32 10.44
N PRO A 119 -3.83 -1.78 9.39
CA PRO A 119 -2.38 -1.76 9.31
C PRO A 119 -1.81 -0.90 10.43
N GLU A 120 -0.57 -1.19 10.83
CA GLU A 120 0.11 -0.50 11.93
C GLU A 120 1.55 -0.22 11.52
N LEU A 121 1.98 1.04 11.66
CA LEU A 121 3.34 1.47 11.36
C LEU A 121 4.16 1.52 12.64
N LYS A 122 5.30 0.83 12.66
CA LYS A 122 6.29 0.94 13.72
C LYS A 122 7.59 1.46 13.14
N MET A 123 8.06 2.57 13.69
CA MET A 123 9.31 3.23 13.31
C MET A 123 10.13 3.45 14.58
N ASP A 124 11.27 2.77 14.68
CA ASP A 124 12.21 2.92 15.81
C ASP A 124 13.49 3.58 15.30
N SER A 125 13.66 4.85 15.64
CA SER A 125 14.81 5.66 15.21
C SER A 125 16.13 5.21 15.84
N HIS A 126 16.10 4.61 17.02
CA HIS A 126 17.28 4.10 17.71
C HIS A 126 17.75 2.78 17.08
N ALA A 127 16.82 1.85 16.88
CA ALA A 127 17.11 0.56 16.23
C ALA A 127 17.27 0.68 14.70
N ARG A 128 16.87 1.82 14.11
CA ARG A 128 16.80 2.05 12.66
C ARG A 128 15.97 0.99 11.95
N THR A 129 14.82 0.66 12.51
CA THR A 129 13.89 -0.34 11.95
C THR A 129 12.57 0.30 11.58
N ILE A 130 12.01 -0.15 10.46
CA ILE A 130 10.70 0.25 9.97
C ILE A 130 9.94 -1.03 9.62
N SER A 131 8.80 -1.24 10.27
CA SER A 131 7.93 -2.39 10.01
C SER A 131 6.48 -1.93 9.87
N VAL A 132 5.75 -2.59 8.97
CA VAL A 132 4.32 -2.37 8.78
C VAL A 132 3.59 -3.68 9.02
N ARG A 133 2.70 -3.70 10.02
CA ARG A 133 1.72 -4.79 10.11
C ARG A 133 0.70 -4.60 8.99
N MET A 134 0.51 -5.61 8.17
CA MET A 134 -0.43 -5.63 7.07
C MET A 134 -1.85 -5.97 7.53
N GLY A 135 -2.83 -5.78 6.65
CA GLY A 135 -4.25 -6.02 6.95
C GLY A 135 -4.58 -7.46 7.30
N ASP A 136 -3.76 -8.43 6.90
CA ASP A 136 -3.91 -9.85 7.24
C ASP A 136 -3.20 -10.27 8.54
N GLY A 137 -2.53 -9.31 9.20
CA GLY A 137 -1.78 -9.49 10.42
C GLY A 137 -0.32 -9.87 10.25
N GLY A 138 0.17 -10.15 9.04
CA GLY A 138 1.60 -10.36 8.78
C GLY A 138 2.39 -9.06 8.81
N TYR A 139 3.72 -9.13 8.84
CA TYR A 139 4.61 -7.97 8.81
C TYR A 139 5.35 -7.81 7.47
N ALA A 140 5.52 -6.55 7.06
CA ALA A 140 6.45 -6.12 6.02
C ALA A 140 7.57 -5.29 6.65
N GLU A 141 8.81 -5.72 6.47
CA GLU A 141 10.00 -4.97 6.90
C GLU A 141 10.47 -4.05 5.79
N ILE A 142 10.71 -2.78 6.10
CA ILE A 142 11.14 -1.76 5.14
C ILE A 142 12.60 -1.42 5.41
N ASP A 143 13.40 -1.37 4.34
CA ASP A 143 14.77 -0.86 4.41
C ASP A 143 14.76 0.67 4.54
N PRO A 144 15.23 1.24 5.68
CA PRO A 144 15.23 2.69 5.90
C PRO A 144 16.11 3.45 4.88
N ALA A 145 17.09 2.80 4.25
CA ALA A 145 17.98 3.46 3.29
C ALA A 145 17.35 3.63 1.90
N SER A 146 16.41 2.77 1.51
CA SER A 146 15.83 2.74 0.17
C SER A 146 14.31 2.90 0.13
N ALA A 147 13.65 2.90 1.28
CA ALA A 147 12.20 2.85 1.45
C ALA A 147 11.54 1.64 0.78
N GLN A 148 12.31 0.59 0.44
CA GLN A 148 11.81 -0.63 -0.21
C GLN A 148 11.41 -1.70 0.80
N ILE A 149 10.42 -2.54 0.44
CA ILE A 149 10.15 -3.75 1.22
C ILE A 149 11.36 -4.68 1.10
N ARG A 150 11.98 -4.99 2.24
CA ARG A 150 13.10 -5.92 2.36
C ARG A 150 12.62 -7.35 2.60
N GLU A 151 11.61 -7.52 3.44
CA GLU A 151 11.12 -8.83 3.87
C GLU A 151 9.61 -8.81 4.10
N LEU A 152 8.96 -9.97 3.90
CA LEU A 152 7.60 -10.24 4.31
C LEU A 152 7.62 -11.44 5.25
N GLU A 153 7.14 -11.28 6.48
CA GLU A 153 7.12 -12.36 7.49
C GLU A 153 6.44 -13.63 6.95
N ARG A 154 5.33 -13.44 6.22
CA ARG A 154 4.52 -14.53 5.69
C ARG A 154 4.85 -14.84 4.23
N GLY A 155 5.96 -14.40 3.66
CA GLY A 155 6.18 -14.63 2.23
C GLY A 155 7.60 -14.38 1.76
N PHE A 156 7.76 -14.47 0.45
CA PHE A 156 8.99 -14.06 -0.21
C PHE A 156 8.67 -12.90 -1.14
N VAL A 157 9.45 -11.83 -1.03
CA VAL A 157 9.32 -10.63 -1.85
C VAL A 157 10.61 -10.42 -2.63
N ARG A 158 10.47 -10.05 -3.90
CA ARG A 158 11.56 -9.54 -4.72
C ARG A 158 11.22 -8.13 -5.12
N VAL A 159 12.12 -7.21 -4.83
CA VAL A 159 12.01 -5.82 -5.26
C VAL A 159 13.10 -5.55 -6.29
N SER A 160 12.69 -5.09 -7.48
CA SER A 160 13.61 -4.70 -8.53
C SER A 160 14.28 -3.38 -8.17
N PRO A 161 15.62 -3.30 -8.27
CA PRO A 161 16.34 -2.05 -8.04
C PRO A 161 16.09 -1.05 -9.18
N ASN A 162 15.63 -1.52 -10.35
CA ASN A 162 15.38 -0.69 -11.51
C ASN A 162 13.98 -0.08 -11.44
N MET A 163 13.90 1.22 -11.69
CA MET A 163 12.65 1.98 -11.77
C MET A 163 12.28 2.25 -13.22
N VAL A 164 11.88 1.21 -13.95
CA VAL A 164 11.43 1.32 -15.34
C VAL A 164 10.08 0.62 -15.54
N PRO A 165 9.19 1.11 -16.43
CA PRO A 165 7.87 0.51 -16.64
C PRO A 165 7.87 -0.99 -16.97
N ALA A 166 8.92 -1.47 -17.63
CA ALA A 166 9.09 -2.89 -17.98
C ALA A 166 9.13 -3.82 -16.75
N GLU A 167 9.50 -3.29 -15.57
CA GLU A 167 9.55 -4.05 -14.32
C GLU A 167 8.17 -4.24 -13.67
N ARG A 168 7.09 -3.70 -14.26
CA ARG A 168 5.70 -3.89 -13.80
C ARG A 168 5.49 -3.54 -12.32
N GLY A 169 6.02 -2.38 -11.92
CA GLY A 169 6.02 -1.90 -10.53
C GLY A 169 7.16 -2.48 -9.69
N GLY A 170 7.92 -3.44 -10.22
CA GLY A 170 9.17 -3.96 -9.65
C GLY A 170 9.03 -4.62 -8.29
N VAL A 171 7.84 -5.14 -7.96
CA VAL A 171 7.59 -5.89 -6.72
C VAL A 171 6.91 -7.20 -7.09
N GLU A 172 7.54 -8.31 -6.75
CA GLU A 172 7.01 -9.67 -6.98
C GLU A 172 6.91 -10.43 -5.67
N ILE A 173 5.77 -11.07 -5.43
CA ILE A 173 5.52 -11.91 -4.26
C ILE A 173 5.21 -13.32 -4.74
N PRO A 174 6.20 -14.12 -5.17
CA PRO A 174 5.96 -15.43 -5.78
C PRO A 174 5.37 -16.46 -4.80
N ARG A 175 5.58 -16.28 -3.49
CA ARG A 175 5.05 -17.16 -2.44
C ARG A 175 4.58 -16.35 -1.24
N TYR A 176 3.43 -16.73 -0.70
CA TYR A 176 2.86 -16.13 0.49
C TYR A 176 2.10 -17.20 1.28
N ALA A 177 2.36 -17.30 2.58
CA ALA A 177 1.76 -18.22 3.54
C ALA A 177 0.37 -17.73 3.95
N GLY A 178 -0.54 -17.72 2.98
CA GLY A 178 -1.93 -17.30 3.09
C GLY A 178 -2.57 -17.27 1.70
N LEU A 179 -3.78 -16.73 1.59
CA LEU A 179 -4.36 -16.40 0.29
C LEU A 179 -3.95 -14.98 -0.09
N MET A 180 -3.43 -14.83 -1.30
CA MET A 180 -3.12 -13.54 -1.91
C MET A 180 -3.87 -13.41 -3.24
N LEU A 181 -4.38 -12.22 -3.54
CA LEU A 181 -4.87 -11.84 -4.86
C LEU A 181 -3.90 -10.83 -5.46
N ASP A 182 -3.23 -11.18 -6.57
CA ASP A 182 -2.49 -10.23 -7.39
C ASP A 182 -3.47 -9.66 -8.43
N ALA A 183 -3.88 -8.40 -8.26
CA ALA A 183 -4.78 -7.73 -9.20
C ALA A 183 -4.05 -7.25 -10.47
N GLY A 184 -2.73 -7.40 -10.52
CA GLY A 184 -1.90 -7.08 -11.66
C GLY A 184 -1.23 -5.72 -11.56
N PHE A 185 -0.79 -5.23 -12.71
CA PHE A 185 -0.05 -3.98 -12.86
C PHE A 185 -0.65 -3.18 -14.00
N ARG A 186 -0.80 -1.85 -13.82
CA ARG A 186 -1.20 -0.93 -14.87
C ARG A 186 -0.48 0.41 -14.77
N MET A 187 -0.26 1.00 -15.94
CA MET A 187 0.20 2.38 -16.08
C MET A 187 -1.00 3.33 -15.96
N GLY A 188 -0.82 4.42 -15.22
CA GLY A 188 -1.76 5.54 -15.13
C GLY A 188 -3.03 5.33 -14.31
N GLU A 189 -3.34 4.09 -13.90
CA GLU A 189 -4.57 3.77 -13.17
C GLU A 189 -4.42 2.50 -12.31
N SER A 190 -5.42 2.25 -11.48
CA SER A 190 -5.54 1.01 -10.69
C SER A 190 -5.79 -0.21 -11.59
N PRO A 191 -5.05 -1.32 -11.42
CA PRO A 191 -5.30 -2.55 -12.15
C PRO A 191 -6.63 -3.23 -11.80
N SER A 192 -7.12 -3.12 -10.56
CA SER A 192 -8.45 -3.63 -10.18
C SER A 192 -9.61 -2.76 -10.69
N GLY A 193 -9.32 -1.50 -11.06
CA GLY A 193 -10.26 -0.56 -11.68
C GLY A 193 -10.79 -0.95 -13.06
N LEU A 194 -10.22 -1.96 -13.73
CA LEU A 194 -10.73 -2.47 -15.01
C LEU A 194 -11.62 -3.71 -14.84
N PRO A 195 -12.95 -3.62 -15.09
CA PRO A 195 -13.86 -4.75 -14.95
C PRO A 195 -13.49 -5.97 -15.80
N ASP A 196 -12.94 -5.73 -16.99
CA ASP A 196 -12.57 -6.79 -17.95
C ASP A 196 -11.17 -7.37 -17.74
N GLY A 197 -10.40 -6.73 -16.86
CA GLY A 197 -9.11 -7.20 -16.40
C GLY A 197 -9.22 -8.52 -15.65
N THR A 198 -8.05 -9.09 -15.35
CA THR A 198 -7.95 -10.35 -14.62
C THR A 198 -7.10 -10.18 -13.39
N SER A 199 -7.51 -10.82 -12.30
CA SER A 199 -6.74 -10.97 -11.09
C SER A 199 -6.40 -12.43 -10.87
N THR A 200 -5.30 -12.72 -10.19
CA THR A 200 -4.85 -14.08 -9.91
C THR A 200 -4.80 -14.32 -8.41
N PHE A 201 -5.68 -15.20 -7.90
CA PHE A 201 -5.52 -15.74 -6.57
C PHE A 201 -4.37 -16.73 -6.53
N ARG A 202 -3.62 -16.74 -5.43
CA ARG A 202 -2.59 -17.72 -5.11
C ARG A 202 -2.75 -18.19 -3.67
N SER A 203 -2.77 -19.51 -3.48
CA SER A 203 -2.80 -20.12 -2.14
C SER A 203 -1.41 -20.27 -1.53
N ALA A 204 -1.36 -20.61 -0.24
CA ALA A 204 -0.12 -20.94 0.45
C ALA A 204 0.63 -22.15 -0.17
N TRP A 205 -0.10 -23.02 -0.87
CA TRP A 205 0.44 -24.20 -1.54
C TRP A 205 0.89 -23.92 -2.98
N GLY A 206 0.78 -22.67 -3.44
CA GLY A 206 1.19 -22.25 -4.79
C GLY A 206 0.16 -22.53 -5.87
N GLU A 207 -1.03 -23.01 -5.51
CA GLU A 207 -2.14 -23.15 -6.45
C GLU A 207 -2.61 -21.77 -6.88
N THR A 208 -3.03 -21.64 -8.13
CA THR A 208 -3.47 -20.37 -8.70
C THR A 208 -4.85 -20.47 -9.33
N CYS A 209 -5.63 -19.40 -9.22
CA CYS A 209 -6.90 -19.25 -9.92
C CYS A 209 -7.01 -17.84 -10.51
N THR A 210 -7.12 -17.76 -11.84
CA THR A 210 -7.31 -16.50 -12.55
C THR A 210 -8.81 -16.23 -12.72
N VAL A 211 -9.24 -15.04 -12.32
CA VAL A 211 -10.65 -14.62 -12.32
C VAL A 211 -10.79 -13.27 -12.97
N LYS A 212 -11.99 -12.91 -13.42
CA LYS A 212 -12.24 -11.55 -13.93
C LYS A 212 -12.38 -10.57 -12.76
N ASN A 213 -11.87 -9.36 -12.94
CA ASN A 213 -12.00 -8.31 -11.94
C ASN A 213 -13.47 -7.99 -11.65
N ARG A 214 -14.34 -8.01 -12.68
CA ARG A 214 -15.81 -7.90 -12.51
C ARG A 214 -16.43 -8.96 -11.60
N ASP A 215 -15.77 -10.08 -11.33
CA ASP A 215 -16.32 -11.11 -10.45
C ASP A 215 -15.99 -10.83 -8.97
N VAL A 216 -14.86 -10.15 -8.71
CA VAL A 216 -14.32 -9.92 -7.35
C VAL A 216 -14.40 -8.48 -6.86
N PHE A 217 -14.54 -7.52 -7.77
CA PHE A 217 -14.69 -6.09 -7.46
C PHE A 217 -16.06 -5.56 -7.88
N SER A 218 -16.62 -4.65 -7.07
CA SER A 218 -17.77 -3.82 -7.39
C SER A 218 -17.28 -2.51 -8.01
N TYR A 219 -18.10 -1.90 -8.87
CA TYR A 219 -17.77 -0.67 -9.59
C TYR A 219 -18.89 0.34 -9.41
N SER A 220 -18.54 1.60 -9.15
CA SER A 220 -19.48 2.71 -9.01
C SER A 220 -19.49 3.60 -10.25
N VAL A 221 -20.55 4.39 -10.40
CA VAL A 221 -20.75 5.31 -11.55
C VAL A 221 -19.66 6.40 -11.63
N GLY A 222 -18.82 6.57 -10.60
CA GLY A 222 -17.68 7.50 -10.59
C GLY A 222 -16.31 6.86 -10.80
N GLY A 223 -16.24 5.62 -11.28
CA GLY A 223 -14.96 4.90 -11.50
C GLY A 223 -14.33 4.31 -10.23
N GLY A 224 -14.98 4.48 -9.07
CA GLY A 224 -14.57 3.83 -7.83
C GLY A 224 -14.80 2.33 -7.90
N HIS A 225 -13.96 1.56 -7.24
CA HIS A 225 -14.09 0.11 -7.15
C HIS A 225 -13.68 -0.40 -5.77
N ALA A 226 -14.31 -1.47 -5.31
CA ALA A 226 -14.00 -2.11 -4.03
C ALA A 226 -14.11 -3.62 -4.13
N PHE A 227 -13.34 -4.30 -3.29
CA PHE A 227 -13.44 -5.74 -3.14
C PHE A 227 -14.83 -6.13 -2.60
N LYS A 228 -15.53 -7.04 -3.30
CA LYS A 228 -16.95 -7.36 -3.04
C LYS A 228 -17.20 -8.13 -1.76
N PHE A 229 -16.27 -9.00 -1.40
CA PHE A 229 -16.54 -10.06 -0.44
C PHE A 229 -16.05 -9.70 0.96
N THR A 230 -16.77 -10.13 1.99
CA THR A 230 -16.16 -10.44 3.30
C THR A 230 -15.28 -11.69 3.19
N ASP A 231 -14.45 -11.99 4.19
CA ASP A 231 -13.57 -13.16 4.12
C ASP A 231 -14.35 -14.47 4.06
N ALA A 232 -15.45 -14.58 4.84
CA ALA A 232 -16.33 -15.74 4.80
C ALA A 232 -17.01 -15.90 3.43
N GLN A 233 -17.49 -14.80 2.84
CA GLN A 233 -18.09 -14.82 1.50
C GLN A 233 -17.07 -15.19 0.43
N LEU A 234 -15.83 -14.68 0.54
CA LEU A 234 -14.74 -15.00 -0.38
C LEU A 234 -14.42 -16.49 -0.34
N SER A 235 -14.26 -17.06 0.86
CA SER A 235 -13.99 -18.48 1.07
C SER A 235 -15.12 -19.36 0.52
N ALA A 236 -16.39 -18.95 0.66
CA ALA A 236 -17.52 -19.63 0.03
C ALA A 236 -17.49 -19.54 -1.51
N TRP A 237 -17.25 -18.35 -2.06
CA TRP A 237 -17.22 -18.13 -3.50
C TRP A 237 -16.07 -18.87 -4.19
N LEU A 238 -14.86 -18.88 -3.58
CA LEU A 238 -13.68 -19.57 -4.12
C LEU A 238 -13.89 -21.08 -4.23
N ARG A 239 -14.65 -21.71 -3.33
CA ARG A 239 -14.95 -23.14 -3.43
C ARG A 239 -15.72 -23.51 -4.70
N THR A 240 -16.52 -22.57 -5.23
CA THR A 240 -17.27 -22.77 -6.48
C THR A 240 -16.48 -22.28 -7.69
N ALA A 241 -15.91 -21.08 -7.62
CA ALA A 241 -15.21 -20.45 -8.75
C ALA A 241 -13.82 -21.05 -9.01
N CYS A 242 -13.16 -21.56 -7.97
CA CYS A 242 -11.78 -22.01 -7.97
C CYS A 242 -11.64 -23.32 -7.17
N PRO A 243 -12.29 -24.44 -7.57
CA PRO A 243 -12.37 -25.65 -6.75
C PRO A 243 -11.01 -26.30 -6.45
N ALA A 244 -9.98 -26.02 -7.25
CA ALA A 244 -8.61 -26.48 -7.04
C ALA A 244 -7.77 -25.53 -6.16
N LEU A 245 -8.32 -24.41 -5.71
CA LEU A 245 -7.61 -23.42 -4.91
C LEU A 245 -8.00 -23.56 -3.43
N HIS A 246 -7.05 -23.93 -2.59
CA HIS A 246 -7.28 -24.00 -1.14
C HIS A 246 -7.07 -22.61 -0.52
N ALA A 247 -8.16 -21.95 -0.14
CA ALA A 247 -8.10 -20.60 0.44
C ALA A 247 -7.33 -20.56 1.77
N GLY A 248 -7.49 -21.58 2.62
CA GLY A 248 -6.71 -21.75 3.85
C GLY A 248 -7.08 -20.81 5.01
N PHE A 249 -8.30 -20.24 5.01
CA PHE A 249 -8.85 -19.44 6.12
C PHE A 249 -10.39 -19.48 6.16
#